data_AF-A0A6L6IY04-F1
#
_entry.id   AF-A0A6L6IY04-F1
#
_cell.length_a   1.000
_cell.length_b   1.000
_cell.length_c   1.000
_cell.angle_alpha   90.00
_cell.angle_beta   90.00
_cell.angle_gamma   90.00
#
_symmetry.space_group_name_H-M   'P 1'
#
loop_
_entity.id
_entity.type
_entity.pdbx_description
1 polymer ?
#
loop_
_entity_poly.entity_id
_entity_poly.type
_entity_poly.pdbx_seq_one_letter_code
_entity_poly.pdbx_strand_id
1 'polypeptide(L)' 'MGQSAVDGQDYLNSPDMIALTLGRVVAHRISNNLEVSHFHIRARLGEIIERGSDDLRGGVSPDMARAAMTHLNQYA' A
#
# COMPACT_ATOMS: atom_id res chain seq x y z
N MET A 1 18.17 18.95 15.69
CA MET A 1 17.23 17.81 15.72
C MET A 1 16.31 17.95 14.52
N GLY A 2 16.51 17.15 13.46
CA GLY A 2 15.76 17.34 12.20
C GLY A 2 16.03 16.29 11.12
N GLN A 3 16.38 15.06 11.51
CA GLN A 3 16.73 13.99 10.56
C GLN A 3 15.65 12.90 10.40
N SER A 4 14.62 12.86 11.26
CA SER A 4 13.69 11.72 11.29
C SER A 4 12.63 11.68 10.17
N ALA A 5 12.40 12.78 9.43
CA ALA A 5 11.35 12.81 8.40
C ALA A 5 11.81 12.24 7.04
N VAL A 6 13.11 12.33 6.74
CA VAL A 6 13.69 11.89 5.46
C VAL A 6 13.80 10.35 5.45
N ASP A 7 14.30 9.78 6.54
CA ASP A 7 14.40 8.32 6.73
C ASP A 7 13.03 7.61 6.67
N GLY A 8 11.96 8.28 7.14
CA GLY A 8 10.61 7.73 7.14
C GLY A 8 10.02 7.59 5.73
N GLN A 9 10.29 8.54 4.83
CA GLN A 9 9.84 8.44 3.43
C GLN A 9 10.68 7.45 2.63
N ASP A 10 11.98 7.37 2.88
CA ASP A 10 12.87 6.40 2.22
C ASP A 10 12.47 4.96 2.56
N TYR A 11 12.10 4.70 3.81
CA TYR A 11 11.60 3.40 4.23
C TYR A 11 10.32 2.98 3.48
N LEU A 12 9.35 3.88 3.33
CA LEU A 12 8.09 3.59 2.64
C LEU A 12 8.27 3.25 1.15
N ASN A 13 9.28 3.83 0.52
CA ASN A 13 9.61 3.59 -0.89
C ASN A 13 10.56 2.39 -1.09
N SER A 14 11.00 1.73 -0.01
CA SER A 14 11.85 0.55 -0.13
C SER A 14 11.12 -0.62 -0.82
N PRO A 15 11.82 -1.44 -1.62
CA PRO A 15 11.22 -2.61 -2.28
C PRO A 15 10.51 -3.56 -1.31
N ASP A 16 11.08 -3.76 -0.13
CA ASP A 16 10.52 -4.64 0.90
C ASP A 16 9.20 -4.11 1.44
N MET A 17 9.10 -2.79 1.70
CA MET A 17 7.86 -2.18 2.15
C MET A 17 6.78 -2.16 1.08
N ILE A 18 7.15 -1.94 -0.18
CA ILE A 18 6.23 -2.04 -1.32
C ILE A 18 5.70 -3.47 -1.44
N ALA A 19 6.59 -4.48 -1.41
CA ALA A 19 6.22 -5.88 -1.48
C ALA A 19 5.32 -6.31 -0.31
N LEU A 20 5.64 -5.90 0.91
CA LEU A 20 4.81 -6.14 2.10
C LEU A 20 3.42 -5.54 1.94
N THR A 21 3.34 -4.30 1.46
CA THR A 21 2.08 -3.58 1.27
C THR A 21 1.19 -4.27 0.24
N LEU A 22 1.75 -4.61 -0.92
CA LEU A 22 1.03 -5.33 -1.97
C LEU A 22 0.62 -6.73 -1.49
N GLY A 23 1.50 -7.44 -0.79
CA GLY A 23 1.21 -8.75 -0.20
C GLY A 23 0.03 -8.72 0.77
N ARG A 24 -0.05 -7.70 1.63
CA ARG A 24 -1.20 -7.49 2.54
C ARG A 24 -2.50 -7.25 1.79
N VAL A 25 -2.49 -6.43 0.74
CA VAL A 25 -3.67 -6.18 -0.09
C VAL A 25 -4.12 -7.45 -0.79
N VAL A 26 -3.19 -8.20 -1.39
CA VAL A 26 -3.49 -9.47 -2.07
C VAL A 26 -4.02 -10.51 -1.07
N ALA A 27 -3.36 -10.68 0.07
CA ALA A 27 -3.79 -11.61 1.12
C ALA A 27 -5.19 -11.27 1.62
N HIS A 28 -5.50 -10.00 1.86
CA HIS A 28 -6.85 -9.57 2.24
C HIS A 28 -7.90 -10.00 1.20
N ARG A 29 -7.61 -9.84 -0.10
CA ARG A 29 -8.54 -10.24 -1.16
C ARG A 29 -8.74 -11.75 -1.20
N ILE A 30 -7.65 -12.52 -1.12
CA ILE A 30 -7.70 -13.99 -1.08
C ILE A 30 -8.51 -14.47 0.13
N SER A 31 -8.26 -13.92 1.33
CA SER A 31 -8.96 -14.31 2.56
C SER A 31 -10.47 -14.02 2.53
N ASN A 32 -10.90 -13.07 1.69
CA ASN A 32 -12.31 -12.74 1.48
C ASN A 32 -12.89 -13.40 0.21
N ASN A 33 -12.16 -14.33 -0.42
CA ASN A 33 -12.53 -14.97 -1.67
C ASN A 33 -12.86 -13.97 -2.80
N LEU A 34 -12.12 -12.86 -2.84
CA LEU A 34 -12.24 -11.80 -3.84
C LEU A 34 -11.21 -12.00 -4.94
N GLU A 35 -11.59 -11.66 -6.17
CA GLU A 35 -10.69 -11.73 -7.33
C GLU A 35 -9.44 -10.87 -7.14
N VAL A 36 -8.27 -11.40 -7.52
CA VAL A 36 -7.00 -10.68 -7.51
C VAL A 36 -6.59 -10.34 -8.95
N SER A 37 -6.55 -9.05 -9.26
CA SER A 37 -6.04 -8.53 -10.53
C SER A 37 -5.34 -7.18 -10.30
N HIS A 38 -4.56 -6.72 -11.28
CA HIS A 38 -3.90 -5.40 -11.19
C HIS A 38 -4.90 -4.27 -10.94
N PHE A 39 -6.05 -4.31 -11.63
CA PHE A 39 -7.14 -3.35 -11.44
C PHE A 39 -7.65 -3.39 -9.99
N HIS A 40 -7.93 -4.58 -9.47
CA HIS A 40 -8.45 -4.77 -8.13
C HIS A 40 -7.48 -4.38 -7.00
N ILE A 41 -6.18 -4.57 -7.21
CA ILE A 41 -5.14 -4.13 -6.28
C ILE A 41 -5.07 -2.60 -6.27
N ARG A 42 -5.02 -1.96 -7.43
CA ARG A 42 -5.02 -0.50 -7.57
C ARG A 42 -6.26 0.14 -6.95
N ALA A 43 -7.44 -0.42 -7.20
CA ALA A 43 -8.70 0.05 -6.62
C ALA A 43 -8.65 0.00 -5.09
N ARG A 44 -8.18 -1.11 -4.51
CA ARG A 44 -8.07 -1.23 -3.05
C ARG A 44 -7.05 -0.27 -2.44
N LEU A 45 -5.91 -0.05 -3.10
CA LEU A 45 -4.94 0.95 -2.67
C LEU A 45 -5.56 2.36 -2.68
N GLY A 46 -6.31 2.70 -3.74
CA GLY A 46 -7.06 3.96 -3.84
C GLY A 46 -8.06 4.14 -2.68
N GLU A 47 -8.85 3.12 -2.38
CA GLU A 47 -9.79 3.15 -1.26
C GLU A 47 -9.09 3.43 0.09
N ILE A 48 -7.93 2.82 0.34
CA ILE A 48 -7.17 3.02 1.58
C ILE A 48 -6.65 4.46 1.66
N ILE A 49 -6.22 5.03 0.53
CA ILE A 49 -5.75 6.41 0.45
C ILE A 49 -6.88 7.41 0.72
N GLU A 50 -8.07 7.15 0.19
CA GLU A 50 -9.24 8.03 0.30
C GLU A 50 -9.94 7.95 1.67
N ARG A 51 -10.08 6.74 2.22
CA ARG A 51 -10.82 6.51 3.48
C ARG A 51 -10.03 6.88 4.74
N GLY A 52 -8.71 7.04 4.64
CA GLY A 52 -7.86 7.40 5.77
C GLY A 52 -7.70 6.28 6.81
N SER A 53 -7.01 6.60 7.91
CA SER A 53 -6.51 5.64 8.91
C SER A 53 -7.56 4.87 9.71
N ASP A 54 -8.86 5.14 9.52
CA ASP A 54 -9.93 4.48 10.26
C ASP A 54 -10.19 3.03 9.80
N ASP A 55 -9.66 2.64 8.64
CA ASP A 55 -9.75 1.27 8.13
C ASP A 55 -8.36 0.67 7.85
N LEU A 56 -7.51 0.55 8.89
CA LEU A 56 -6.26 -0.23 8.87
C LEU A 56 -6.51 -1.75 8.72
N ARG A 57 -7.57 -2.18 8.03
CA ARG A 57 -7.84 -3.58 7.73
C ARG A 57 -6.70 -4.13 6.88
N GLY A 58 -5.95 -5.05 7.46
CA GLY A 58 -4.77 -5.65 6.84
C GLY A 58 -3.45 -4.91 7.13
N GLY A 59 -3.44 -3.90 8.01
CA GLY A 59 -2.22 -3.24 8.48
C GLY A 59 -1.53 -2.39 7.41
N VAL A 60 -2.25 -1.90 6.41
CA VAL A 60 -1.72 -1.00 5.38
C VAL A 60 -2.17 0.42 5.70
N SER A 61 -1.21 1.32 5.94
CA SER A 61 -1.52 2.74 6.14
C SER A 61 -1.74 3.46 4.80
N PRO A 62 -2.37 4.64 4.80
CA PRO A 62 -2.51 5.47 3.60
C PRO A 62 -1.16 5.78 2.93
N ASP A 63 -0.09 6.00 3.70
CA ASP A 63 1.23 6.33 3.14
C ASP A 63 1.92 5.12 2.50
N MET A 64 1.78 3.93 3.12
CA MET A 64 2.19 2.68 2.49
C MET A 64 1.44 2.46 1.18
N ALA A 65 0.12 2.70 1.18
CA ALA A 65 -0.71 2.56 -0.01
C ALA A 65 -0.30 3.55 -1.13
N ARG A 66 0.02 4.81 -0.79
CA ARG A 66 0.54 5.80 -1.75
C ARG A 66 1.86 5.35 -2.36
N ALA A 67 2.82 4.89 -1.55
CA ALA A 67 4.12 4.43 -2.03
C ALA A 67 3.96 3.24 -3.00
N ALA A 68 3.15 2.24 -2.61
CA ALA A 68 2.85 1.09 -3.47
C ALA A 68 2.12 1.49 -4.77
N MET A 69 1.15 2.41 -4.69
CA MET A 69 0.43 2.91 -5.87
C MET A 69 1.36 3.66 -6.83
N THR A 70 2.24 4.51 -6.31
CA THR A 70 3.27 5.20 -7.12
C THR A 70 4.17 4.19 -7.81
N HIS A 71 4.64 3.16 -7.09
CA HIS A 71 5.46 2.10 -7.68
C HIS A 71 4.71 1.37 -8.81
N LEU A 72 3.45 0.98 -8.59
CA LEU A 72 2.64 0.33 -9.63
C LEU A 72 2.40 1.23 -10.85
N ASN A 73 2.40 2.56 -10.69
CA ASN A 73 2.20 3.50 -11.80
C ASN A 73 3.50 3.76 -12.58
N GLN A 74 4.67 3.53 -11.99
CA GLN A 74 5.96 3.70 -12.66
C GLN A 74 6.26 2.56 -13.67
N TYR A 75 5.65 1.39 -13.49
CA TYR A 75 5.94 0.19 -14.29
C TYR A 75 4.71 -0.37 -15.04
N ALA A 76 3.69 0.45 -15.27
CA ALA A 76 2.48 0.09 -16.02
C ALA A 76 2.44 0.75 -17.39
#